data_AF-A0A0G1U4X3-F1
#
_entry.id   AF-A0A0G1U4X3-F1
#
_cell.length_a   1.000
_cell.length_b   1.000
_cell.length_c   1.000
_cell.angle_alpha   90.00
_cell.angle_beta   90.00
_cell.angle_gamma   90.00
#
_symmetry.space_group_name_H-M   'P 1'
#
loop_
_entity.id
_entity.type
_entity.pdbx_description
1 polymer ?
#
loop_
_entity_poly.entity_id
_entity_poly.type
_entity_poly.pdbx_seq_one_letter_code
_entity_poly.pdbx_strand_id
1 'polypeptide(L)'
;MKKGFTLIELLVVITLIGILAVAVLSALNPIEQINKARDASKRADASQLLAAMDRYFASNEKFPWNNFTGTSEDYTTSVDLAFAGTADLLGVGVCGDGTTTDANSSGAGAGGCDSLSTTPGYLISSQELKSQFGKRDYFDATTVAADLLYVYKAVNDPSVSICFIPSSKATRDTWEAADTALKDLAVTGGIPTQVAVCDSATEPDWSDITDACFVCIPEE
;
A
#
# COMPACT_ATOMS: atom_id res chain seq x y z
N MET A 1 61.15 20.30 14.07
CA MET A 1 61.01 19.98 12.64
C MET A 1 59.71 19.21 12.46
N LYS A 2 58.74 19.73 11.70
CA LYS A 2 57.48 19.01 11.43
C LYS A 2 57.74 18.04 10.26
N LYS A 3 57.64 16.74 10.50
CA LYS A 3 57.66 15.73 9.43
C LYS A 3 56.42 15.94 8.56
N GLY A 4 56.63 16.26 7.29
CA GLY A 4 55.55 16.32 6.30
C GLY A 4 55.15 14.90 5.88
N PHE A 5 53.85 14.70 5.63
CA PHE A 5 53.35 13.47 5.02
C PHE A 5 53.99 13.25 3.66
N THR A 6 54.33 12.01 3.34
CA THR A 6 54.84 11.67 2.02
C THR A 6 53.68 11.55 1.03
N LEU A 7 53.89 11.96 -0.23
CA LEU A 7 52.89 11.79 -1.29
C LEU A 7 52.52 10.31 -1.51
N ILE A 8 53.46 9.40 -1.27
CA ILE A 8 53.25 7.96 -1.42
C ILE A 8 52.33 7.39 -0.31
N GLU A 9 52.43 7.88 0.92
CA GLU A 9 51.50 7.49 1.99
C GLU A 9 50.08 7.88 1.63
N LEU A 10 49.87 9.10 1.13
CA LEU A 10 48.53 9.56 0.79
C LEU A 10 47.96 8.76 -0.39
N LEU A 11 48.81 8.41 -1.38
CA LEU A 11 48.42 7.60 -2.53
C LEU A 11 47.99 6.18 -2.15
N VAL A 12 48.74 5.49 -1.29
CA VAL A 12 48.38 4.13 -0.85
C VAL A 12 47.12 4.13 0.00
N VAL A 13 46.87 5.17 0.78
CA VAL A 13 45.67 5.26 1.61
C VAL A 13 44.42 5.44 0.76
N ILE A 14 44.43 6.31 -0.25
CA ILE A 14 43.25 6.50 -1.11
C ILE A 14 42.94 5.25 -1.95
N THR A 15 43.97 4.51 -2.38
CA THR A 15 43.76 3.24 -3.11
C THR A 15 43.17 2.18 -2.20
N LEU A 16 43.64 2.09 -0.95
CA LEU A 16 43.15 1.12 0.02
C LEU A 16 41.71 1.43 0.47
N ILE A 17 41.38 2.72 0.69
CA ILE A 17 40.00 3.16 0.96
C ILE A 17 39.09 2.83 -0.22
N GLY A 18 39.55 3.05 -1.46
CA GLY A 18 38.78 2.73 -2.67
C GLY A 18 38.41 1.24 -2.77
N ILE A 19 39.36 0.35 -2.51
CA ILE A 19 39.13 -1.10 -2.56
C ILE A 19 38.16 -1.55 -1.46
N LEU A 20 38.36 -1.07 -0.23
CA LEU A 20 37.47 -1.40 0.89
C LEU A 20 36.05 -0.89 0.66
N ALA A 21 35.88 0.30 0.09
CA ALA A 21 34.57 0.87 -0.20
C ALA A 21 33.78 0.00 -1.19
N VAL A 22 34.41 -0.49 -2.26
CA VAL A 22 33.76 -1.38 -3.23
C VAL A 22 33.40 -2.73 -2.60
N ALA A 23 34.29 -3.30 -1.78
CA ALA A 23 34.03 -4.57 -1.10
C ALA A 23 32.82 -4.48 -0.14
N VAL A 24 32.72 -3.39 0.63
CA VAL A 24 31.59 -3.17 1.54
C VAL A 24 30.28 -2.96 0.77
N LEU A 25 30.31 -2.18 -0.31
CA LEU A 25 29.11 -1.93 -1.12
C LEU A 25 28.64 -3.17 -1.88
N SER A 26 29.54 -4.10 -2.19
CA SER A 26 29.17 -5.41 -2.75
C SER A 26 28.55 -6.34 -1.71
N ALA A 27 28.84 -6.16 -0.42
CA ALA A 27 28.31 -7.00 0.66
C ALA A 27 26.92 -6.56 1.13
N LEU A 28 26.63 -5.27 1.05
CA LEU A 28 25.30 -4.72 1.30
C LEU A 28 24.53 -4.73 -0.02
N ASN A 29 23.38 -5.39 -0.12
CA ASN A 29 22.51 -5.23 -1.28
C ASN A 29 21.68 -3.94 -1.08
N PRO A 30 22.07 -2.78 -1.64
CA PRO A 30 21.41 -1.51 -1.34
C PRO A 30 19.98 -1.48 -1.89
N ILE A 31 19.73 -2.19 -2.98
CA ILE A 31 18.41 -2.28 -3.63
C ILE A 31 17.43 -2.96 -2.67
N GLU A 32 17.85 -4.08 -2.06
CA GLU A 32 17.01 -4.80 -1.11
C GLU A 32 16.71 -3.97 0.15
N GLN A 33 17.67 -3.17 0.62
CA GLN A 33 17.42 -2.27 1.76
C GLN A 33 16.41 -1.17 1.43
N ILE A 34 16.48 -0.60 0.22
CA ILE A 34 15.50 0.39 -0.26
C ILE A 34 14.11 -0.25 -0.35
N ASN A 35 14.02 -1.47 -0.87
CA ASN A 35 12.75 -2.19 -0.99
C ASN A 35 12.14 -2.51 0.38
N LYS A 36 12.96 -2.93 1.36
CA LYS A 36 12.51 -3.10 2.75
C LYS A 36 12.00 -1.80 3.38
N ALA A 37 12.68 -0.68 3.12
CA ALA A 37 12.22 0.63 3.59
C ALA A 37 10.89 1.05 2.94
N ARG A 38 10.69 0.74 1.65
CA ARG A 38 9.42 0.98 0.95
C ARG A 38 8.29 0.15 1.56
N ASP A 39 8.52 -1.13 1.81
CA ASP A 39 7.53 -2.01 2.44
C ASP A 39 7.17 -1.54 3.86
N ALA A 40 8.16 -1.11 4.64
CA ALA A 40 7.93 -0.52 5.95
C ALA A 40 7.08 0.77 5.86
N SER A 41 7.28 1.61 4.84
CA SER A 41 6.42 2.77 4.58
C SER A 41 5.01 2.34 4.21
N LYS A 42 4.83 1.44 3.22
CA LYS A 42 3.51 0.93 2.80
C LYS A 42 2.74 0.35 4.00
N ARG A 43 3.43 -0.40 4.86
CA ARG A 43 2.87 -0.97 6.09
C ARG A 43 2.42 0.10 7.09
N ALA A 44 3.27 1.10 7.34
CA ALA A 44 2.92 2.22 8.21
C ALA A 44 1.71 2.99 7.68
N ASP A 45 1.64 3.19 6.37
CA ASP A 45 0.58 3.94 5.72
C ASP A 45 -0.74 3.17 5.73
N ALA A 46 -0.68 1.86 5.44
CA ALA A 46 -1.82 0.95 5.59
C ALA A 46 -2.33 0.96 7.03
N SER A 47 -1.46 0.88 8.04
CA SER A 47 -1.89 0.93 9.44
C SER A 47 -2.55 2.27 9.83
N GLN A 48 -2.06 3.39 9.28
CA GLN A 48 -2.63 4.71 9.54
C GLN A 48 -3.99 4.89 8.86
N LEU A 49 -4.15 4.34 7.66
CA LEU A 49 -5.40 4.32 6.94
C LEU A 49 -6.44 3.46 7.64
N LEU A 50 -6.08 2.23 8.03
CA LEU A 50 -6.96 1.34 8.80
C LEU A 50 -7.43 2.02 10.09
N ALA A 51 -6.50 2.58 10.86
CA ALA A 51 -6.84 3.28 12.09
C ALA A 51 -7.72 4.53 11.85
N ALA A 52 -7.59 5.21 10.71
CA ALA A 52 -8.47 6.32 10.35
C ALA A 52 -9.88 5.84 10.01
N MET A 53 -10.00 4.71 9.33
CA MET A 53 -11.29 4.08 9.03
C MET A 53 -11.99 3.60 10.29
N ASP A 54 -11.27 3.00 11.23
CA ASP A 54 -11.81 2.56 12.52
C ASP A 54 -12.32 3.75 13.35
N ARG A 55 -11.56 4.84 13.41
CA ARG A 55 -11.98 6.06 14.12
C ARG A 55 -13.20 6.72 13.45
N TYR A 56 -13.22 6.73 12.11
CA TYR A 56 -14.37 7.23 11.35
C TYR A 56 -15.62 6.39 11.64
N PHE A 57 -15.50 5.06 11.63
CA PHE A 57 -16.58 4.14 11.96
C PHE A 57 -17.06 4.33 13.41
N ALA A 58 -16.15 4.46 14.36
CA ALA A 58 -16.49 4.69 15.78
C ALA A 58 -17.29 5.99 16.00
N SER A 59 -17.08 7.00 15.15
CA SER A 59 -17.76 8.30 15.28
C SER A 59 -19.04 8.42 14.46
N ASN A 60 -19.15 7.67 13.35
CA ASN A 60 -20.24 7.82 12.37
C ASN A 60 -21.14 6.58 12.24
N GLU A 61 -20.78 5.48 12.89
CA GLU A 61 -21.43 4.16 12.77
C GLU A 61 -21.51 3.64 11.32
N LYS A 62 -20.60 4.12 10.47
CA LYS A 62 -20.51 3.77 9.06
C LYS A 62 -19.10 4.01 8.54
N PHE A 63 -18.73 3.32 7.47
CA PHE A 63 -17.45 3.52 6.80
C PHE A 63 -17.54 4.65 5.75
N PRO A 64 -16.40 5.19 5.28
CA PRO A 64 -16.39 6.27 4.29
C PRO A 64 -17.19 5.96 3.02
N TRP A 65 -17.16 4.73 2.50
CA TRP A 65 -17.91 4.32 1.31
C TRP A 65 -19.43 4.31 1.52
N ASN A 66 -19.91 4.17 2.76
CA ASN A 66 -21.33 4.21 3.07
C ASN A 66 -21.94 5.62 2.91
N ASN A 67 -21.14 6.65 2.59
CA ASN A 67 -21.64 7.99 2.27
C ASN A 67 -22.01 8.17 0.79
N PHE A 68 -21.87 7.13 -0.02
CA PHE A 68 -22.14 7.17 -1.44
C PHE A 68 -23.34 6.26 -1.79
N THR A 69 -24.23 6.78 -2.62
CA THR A 69 -25.37 6.07 -3.24
C THR A 69 -24.94 5.54 -4.60
N GLY A 70 -24.76 4.23 -4.72
CA GLY A 70 -24.42 3.58 -5.98
C GLY A 70 -25.64 3.32 -6.87
N THR A 71 -25.42 3.13 -8.16
CA THR A 71 -26.48 2.68 -9.11
C THR A 71 -26.65 1.16 -9.18
N SER A 72 -25.70 0.40 -8.63
CA SER A 72 -25.73 -1.08 -8.59
C SER A 72 -25.81 -1.67 -7.18
N GLU A 73 -25.26 -0.99 -6.16
CA GLU A 73 -25.40 -1.34 -4.74
C GLU A 73 -25.50 -0.06 -3.90
N ASP A 74 -26.57 0.07 -3.12
CA ASP A 74 -26.76 1.20 -2.21
C ASP A 74 -25.88 1.00 -0.97
N TYR A 75 -24.61 1.43 -1.05
CA TYR A 75 -23.68 1.40 0.09
C TYR A 75 -24.19 2.25 1.27
N THR A 76 -25.15 3.15 1.08
CA THR A 76 -25.78 3.92 2.17
C THR A 76 -26.69 3.09 3.09
N THR A 77 -27.08 1.88 2.69
CA THR A 77 -28.17 1.15 3.36
C THR A 77 -27.72 0.15 4.42
N SER A 78 -26.48 -0.35 4.39
CA SER A 78 -25.94 -1.16 5.49
C SER A 78 -24.41 -1.16 5.58
N VAL A 79 -23.91 -1.29 6.81
CA VAL A 79 -22.48 -1.45 7.11
C VAL A 79 -22.01 -2.91 7.01
N ASP A 80 -22.96 -3.83 6.83
CA ASP A 80 -22.71 -5.27 6.79
C ASP A 80 -22.37 -5.77 5.39
N LEU A 81 -22.52 -4.93 4.35
CA LEU A 81 -22.08 -5.27 3.01
C LEU A 81 -20.56 -5.44 2.94
N ALA A 82 -20.12 -6.29 2.02
CA ALA A 82 -18.72 -6.34 1.65
C ALA A 82 -18.32 -5.03 0.96
N PHE A 83 -17.05 -4.66 1.11
CA PHE A 83 -16.45 -3.58 0.34
C PHE A 83 -15.08 -4.07 -0.13
N ALA A 84 -14.78 -3.87 -1.40
CA ALA A 84 -13.48 -4.18 -1.94
C ALA A 84 -13.09 -3.14 -2.98
N GLY A 85 -11.81 -2.82 -3.03
CA GLY A 85 -11.33 -1.81 -3.94
C GLY A 85 -9.86 -1.47 -3.80
N THR A 86 -9.39 -0.59 -4.66
CA THR A 86 -8.08 0.03 -4.58
C THR A 86 -8.16 1.35 -3.80
N ALA A 87 -7.04 1.78 -3.24
CA ALA A 87 -7.01 2.93 -2.34
C ALA A 87 -7.19 4.29 -3.03
N ASP A 88 -7.11 4.32 -4.36
CA ASP A 88 -7.48 5.46 -5.20
C ASP A 88 -9.01 5.56 -5.41
N LEU A 89 -9.83 4.61 -4.93
CA LEU A 89 -11.28 4.77 -5.00
C LEU A 89 -11.77 5.84 -4.02
N LEU A 90 -12.67 6.70 -4.50
CA LEU A 90 -13.33 7.75 -3.70
C LEU A 90 -14.02 7.17 -2.45
N GLY A 91 -14.56 5.96 -2.55
CA GLY A 91 -15.18 5.24 -1.44
C GLY A 91 -14.25 4.97 -0.25
N VAL A 92 -12.93 4.91 -0.46
CA VAL A 92 -11.95 4.73 0.64
C VAL A 92 -11.84 6.01 1.49
N GLY A 93 -12.24 7.16 0.94
CA GLY A 93 -12.34 8.42 1.67
C GLY A 93 -11.02 9.18 1.84
N VAL A 94 -9.97 8.82 1.09
CA VAL A 94 -8.72 9.59 1.04
C VAL A 94 -8.90 10.83 0.17
N CYS A 95 -9.43 10.65 -1.04
CA CYS A 95 -9.75 11.75 -1.94
C CYS A 95 -11.25 11.80 -2.24
N GLY A 96 -11.71 12.99 -2.64
CA GLY A 96 -13.11 13.27 -2.95
C GLY A 96 -13.23 13.88 -4.34
N ASP A 97 -14.38 13.72 -4.97
CA ASP A 97 -14.86 14.60 -6.04
C ASP A 97 -16.20 15.14 -5.56
N GLY A 98 -16.28 16.45 -5.29
CA GLY A 98 -17.46 17.13 -4.74
C GLY A 98 -18.73 17.03 -5.60
N THR A 99 -18.68 16.29 -6.71
CA THR A 99 -19.79 16.03 -7.64
C THR A 99 -20.23 14.58 -7.71
N THR A 100 -19.48 13.65 -7.10
CA THR A 100 -19.74 12.20 -7.20
C THR A 100 -20.62 11.70 -6.07
N THR A 101 -21.64 10.93 -6.44
CA THR A 101 -22.56 10.29 -5.48
C THR A 101 -22.33 8.79 -5.37
N ASP A 102 -21.58 8.16 -6.27
CA ASP A 102 -21.35 6.70 -6.30
C ASP A 102 -19.89 6.36 -5.94
N ALA A 103 -19.68 5.57 -4.87
CA ALA A 103 -18.38 5.14 -4.36
C ALA A 103 -17.64 4.23 -5.34
N ASN A 104 -18.40 3.61 -6.23
CA ASN A 104 -17.98 2.68 -7.25
C ASN A 104 -18.33 3.22 -8.65
N SER A 105 -18.34 4.56 -8.83
CA SER A 105 -18.32 5.20 -10.16
C SER A 105 -17.11 4.67 -10.93
N SER A 106 -17.36 3.57 -11.61
CA SER A 106 -16.37 2.54 -11.88
C SER A 106 -15.55 2.87 -13.11
N GLY A 107 -14.24 2.74 -12.94
CA GLY A 107 -13.25 2.59 -13.99
C GLY A 107 -11.90 2.80 -13.34
N ALA A 108 -11.01 1.81 -13.41
CA ALA A 108 -9.62 1.95 -12.96
C ALA A 108 -9.09 3.35 -13.32
N GLY A 109 -8.78 4.18 -12.32
CA GLY A 109 -8.18 5.49 -12.53
C GLY A 109 -9.10 6.71 -12.76
N ALA A 110 -10.39 6.69 -12.41
CA ALA A 110 -11.23 7.90 -12.50
C ALA A 110 -11.84 8.29 -11.14
N GLY A 111 -10.99 8.77 -10.21
CA GLY A 111 -11.46 9.32 -8.93
C GLY A 111 -10.41 9.38 -7.82
N GLY A 112 -9.24 8.77 -8.02
CA GLY A 112 -8.14 8.85 -7.07
C GLY A 112 -7.65 10.25 -6.79
N CYS A 113 -6.65 10.31 -5.93
CA CYS A 113 -5.89 11.51 -5.72
C CYS A 113 -5.06 11.81 -6.97
N ASP A 114 -5.70 12.26 -8.05
CA ASP A 114 -4.98 12.89 -9.15
C ASP A 114 -4.24 14.09 -8.54
N SER A 115 -3.02 14.33 -9.00
CA SER A 115 -2.28 15.59 -8.84
C SER A 115 -3.15 16.87 -9.00
N LEU A 116 -4.28 16.78 -9.70
CA LEU A 116 -5.28 17.83 -9.91
C LEU A 116 -6.48 17.79 -8.94
N SER A 117 -6.76 16.67 -8.26
CA SER A 117 -7.84 16.58 -7.27
C SER A 117 -7.41 17.22 -5.96
N THR A 118 -7.86 18.46 -5.76
CA THR A 118 -7.62 19.24 -4.53
C THR A 118 -8.65 18.99 -3.43
N THR A 119 -9.65 18.15 -3.70
CA THR A 119 -10.77 17.96 -2.79
C THR A 119 -10.46 16.84 -1.80
N PRO A 120 -10.40 17.14 -0.49
CA PRO A 120 -10.15 16.11 0.52
C PRO A 120 -11.31 15.13 0.59
N GLY A 121 -11.02 13.83 0.69
CA GLY A 121 -12.04 12.80 0.96
C GLY A 121 -12.59 12.87 2.38
N TYR A 122 -13.54 11.99 2.70
CA TYR A 122 -14.21 11.97 4.01
C TYR A 122 -13.26 11.78 5.20
N LEU A 123 -12.21 10.95 5.07
CA LEU A 123 -11.24 10.73 6.15
C LEU A 123 -10.36 11.97 6.39
N ILE A 124 -10.03 12.72 5.35
CA ILE A 124 -9.22 13.94 5.49
C ILE A 124 -10.06 15.12 5.99
N SER A 125 -11.28 15.27 5.47
CA SER A 125 -12.19 16.36 5.86
C SER A 125 -12.74 16.20 7.29
N SER A 126 -12.93 14.96 7.75
CA SER A 126 -13.27 14.65 9.14
C SER A 126 -12.07 14.68 10.11
N GLN A 127 -10.86 14.99 9.62
CA GLN A 127 -9.62 15.02 10.39
C GLN A 127 -9.17 13.66 10.94
N GLU A 128 -9.69 12.55 10.40
CA GLU A 128 -9.27 11.20 10.77
C GLU A 128 -7.95 10.80 10.10
N LEU A 129 -7.64 11.39 8.95
CA LEU A 129 -6.42 11.16 8.20
C LEU A 129 -5.77 12.49 7.82
N LYS A 130 -4.42 12.53 7.84
CA LYS A 130 -3.68 13.74 7.46
C LYS A 130 -3.83 13.99 5.96
N SER A 131 -3.94 15.26 5.57
CA SER A 131 -4.06 15.68 4.16
C SER A 131 -2.89 15.26 3.26
N GLN A 132 -1.73 14.93 3.82
CA GLN A 132 -0.57 14.45 3.06
C GLN A 132 -0.75 13.05 2.48
N PHE A 133 -1.71 12.27 3.00
CA PHE A 133 -2.00 10.93 2.46
C PHE A 133 -2.48 10.99 1.02
N GLY A 134 -3.32 11.97 0.69
CA GLY A 134 -3.78 12.18 -0.69
C GLY A 134 -2.70 12.67 -1.67
N LYS A 135 -1.43 12.73 -1.28
CA LYS A 135 -0.32 13.11 -2.17
C LYS A 135 0.68 11.97 -2.40
N ARG A 136 0.42 10.79 -1.86
CA ARG A 136 1.32 9.65 -1.99
C ARG A 136 0.87 8.82 -3.17
N ASP A 137 1.86 8.29 -3.88
CA ASP A 137 1.65 7.54 -5.13
C ASP A 137 0.64 6.40 -4.97
N TYR A 138 0.56 5.75 -3.80
CA TYR A 138 -0.37 4.63 -3.56
C TYR A 138 -1.87 5.00 -3.60
N PHE A 139 -2.18 6.29 -3.55
CA PHE A 139 -3.54 6.83 -3.60
C PHE A 139 -3.82 7.58 -4.92
N ASP A 140 -2.82 7.66 -5.80
CA ASP A 140 -2.91 8.34 -7.09
C ASP A 140 -3.59 7.42 -8.12
N ALA A 141 -4.54 7.99 -8.87
CA ALA A 141 -5.30 7.29 -9.91
C ALA A 141 -4.43 6.80 -11.09
N THR A 142 -3.25 7.37 -11.27
CA THR A 142 -2.30 7.04 -12.36
C THR A 142 -1.31 5.94 -11.99
N THR A 143 -1.30 5.51 -10.73
CA THR A 143 -0.39 4.50 -10.23
C THR A 143 -0.74 3.13 -10.80
N VAL A 144 0.30 2.36 -11.15
CA VAL A 144 0.15 1.00 -11.64
C VAL A 144 -0.47 0.14 -10.55
N ALA A 145 -1.42 -0.73 -10.92
CA ALA A 145 -2.16 -1.55 -9.97
C ALA A 145 -1.27 -2.30 -8.95
N ALA A 146 -0.12 -2.81 -9.39
CA ALA A 146 0.83 -3.52 -8.52
C ALA A 146 1.41 -2.66 -7.37
N ASP A 147 1.36 -1.34 -7.48
CA ASP A 147 1.85 -0.41 -6.45
C ASP A 147 0.75 0.19 -5.57
N LEU A 148 -0.53 -0.02 -5.90
CA LEU A 148 -1.65 0.47 -5.11
C LEU A 148 -1.80 -0.28 -3.78
N LEU A 149 -2.43 0.37 -2.81
CA LEU A 149 -3.00 -0.32 -1.65
C LEU A 149 -4.38 -0.86 -2.03
N TYR A 150 -4.71 -2.02 -1.52
CA TYR A 150 -5.99 -2.70 -1.69
C TYR A 150 -6.74 -2.69 -0.37
N VAL A 151 -8.02 -2.39 -0.41
CA VAL A 151 -8.90 -2.38 0.76
C VAL A 151 -9.93 -3.48 0.56
N TYR A 152 -10.12 -4.29 1.59
CA TYR A 152 -11.11 -5.36 1.61
C TYR A 152 -11.83 -5.40 2.94
N LYS A 153 -13.13 -5.66 2.89
CA LYS A 153 -13.99 -5.96 4.03
C LYS A 153 -14.97 -7.04 3.61
N ALA A 154 -15.09 -8.09 4.42
CA ALA A 154 -16.05 -9.15 4.21
C ALA A 154 -17.48 -8.76 4.61
N VAL A 155 -18.44 -9.55 4.13
CA VAL A 155 -19.86 -9.43 4.52
C VAL A 155 -20.02 -9.80 5.99
N ASN A 156 -20.81 -9.03 6.74
CA ASN A 156 -21.07 -9.22 8.18
C ASN A 156 -19.82 -9.21 9.08
N ASP A 157 -18.71 -8.66 8.61
CA ASP A 157 -17.47 -8.53 9.39
C ASP A 157 -17.07 -7.05 9.51
N PRO A 158 -16.98 -6.45 10.71
CA PRO A 158 -16.55 -5.07 10.85
C PRO A 158 -15.06 -4.87 10.52
N SER A 159 -14.28 -5.94 10.40
CA SER A 159 -12.85 -5.88 10.17
C SER A 159 -12.54 -5.45 8.74
N VAL A 160 -11.64 -4.48 8.60
CA VAL A 160 -11.12 -4.02 7.33
C VAL A 160 -9.67 -4.47 7.20
N SER A 161 -9.34 -5.02 6.04
CA SER A 161 -7.99 -5.41 5.68
C SER A 161 -7.44 -4.47 4.60
N ILE A 162 -6.22 -4.00 4.82
CA ILE A 162 -5.48 -3.18 3.85
C ILE A 162 -4.24 -3.94 3.42
N CYS A 163 -4.16 -4.23 2.13
CA CYS A 163 -3.20 -5.15 1.55
C CYS A 163 -2.35 -4.48 0.48
N PHE A 164 -1.11 -4.94 0.31
CA PHE A 164 -0.20 -4.44 -0.73
C PHE A 164 0.78 -5.51 -1.17
N ILE A 165 1.29 -5.37 -2.41
CA ILE A 165 2.33 -6.27 -2.91
C ILE A 165 3.68 -5.82 -2.32
N PRO A 166 4.40 -6.71 -1.60
CA PRO A 166 5.70 -6.38 -1.04
C PRO A 166 6.73 -6.18 -2.15
N SER A 167 7.70 -5.30 -1.94
CA SER A 167 8.81 -5.01 -2.86
C SER A 167 10.11 -5.71 -2.43
N SER A 168 10.26 -6.01 -1.13
CA SER A 168 11.43 -6.69 -0.58
C SER A 168 11.47 -8.15 -1.03
N LYS A 169 12.60 -8.57 -1.58
CA LYS A 169 12.83 -9.97 -1.92
C LYS A 169 12.72 -10.86 -0.68
N ALA A 170 13.23 -10.41 0.47
CA ALA A 170 13.15 -11.19 1.71
C ALA A 170 11.72 -11.48 2.15
N THR A 171 10.78 -10.54 1.93
CA THR A 171 9.35 -10.76 2.20
C THR A 171 8.72 -11.64 1.13
N ARG A 172 9.07 -11.43 -0.14
CA ARG A 172 8.57 -12.27 -1.24
C ARG A 172 8.95 -13.73 -1.06
N ASP A 173 10.20 -14.00 -0.68
CA ASP A 173 10.75 -15.36 -0.51
C ASP A 173 10.06 -16.15 0.62
N THR A 174 9.19 -15.54 1.44
CA THR A 174 8.41 -16.28 2.45
C THR A 174 7.15 -16.96 1.89
N TRP A 175 6.85 -16.81 0.58
CA TRP A 175 5.64 -17.37 -0.03
C TRP A 175 5.53 -18.90 0.11
N GLU A 176 6.67 -19.62 0.10
CA GLU A 176 6.71 -21.09 0.24
C GLU A 176 6.72 -21.53 1.72
N ALA A 177 6.75 -20.59 2.67
CA ALA A 177 6.75 -20.93 4.09
C ALA A 177 5.38 -21.49 4.51
N ALA A 178 5.39 -22.61 5.25
CA ALA A 178 4.16 -23.26 5.75
C ALA A 178 3.30 -22.36 6.66
N ASP A 179 3.89 -21.30 7.22
CA ASP A 179 3.22 -20.28 8.05
C ASP A 179 3.42 -18.89 7.42
N THR A 180 3.17 -18.79 6.11
CA THR A 180 3.34 -17.53 5.38
C THR A 180 2.32 -16.50 5.86
N ALA A 181 2.82 -15.32 6.22
CA ALA A 181 1.98 -14.16 6.52
C ALA A 181 1.38 -13.52 5.25
N LEU A 182 1.78 -14.00 4.06
CA LEU A 182 1.27 -13.51 2.79
C LEU A 182 -0.14 -14.03 2.54
N LYS A 183 -0.95 -13.19 1.90
CA LYS A 183 -2.35 -13.44 1.61
C LYS A 183 -2.61 -13.40 0.11
N ASP A 184 -3.58 -14.18 -0.34
CA ASP A 184 -4.15 -14.12 -1.68
C ASP A 184 -5.48 -13.35 -1.64
N LEU A 185 -5.63 -12.40 -2.57
CA LEU A 185 -6.82 -11.56 -2.69
C LEU A 185 -7.82 -12.02 -3.77
N ALA A 186 -7.46 -13.01 -4.58
CA ALA A 186 -8.20 -13.45 -5.77
C ALA A 186 -8.77 -12.28 -6.59
N VAL A 187 -7.87 -11.37 -6.99
CA VAL A 187 -8.22 -10.10 -7.65
C VAL A 187 -8.92 -10.37 -8.99
N THR A 188 -10.17 -9.91 -9.12
CA THR A 188 -10.95 -10.03 -10.36
C THR A 188 -11.32 -8.64 -10.87
N GLY A 189 -10.95 -8.30 -12.10
CA GLY A 189 -11.21 -6.96 -12.66
C GLY A 189 -10.50 -5.83 -11.91
N GLY A 190 -9.39 -6.12 -11.22
CA GLY A 190 -8.64 -5.14 -10.41
C GLY A 190 -9.16 -4.98 -8.98
N ILE A 191 -10.18 -5.74 -8.58
CA ILE A 191 -10.81 -5.64 -7.25
C ILE A 191 -10.57 -6.93 -6.46
N PRO A 192 -10.15 -6.86 -5.17
CA PRO A 192 -10.06 -8.02 -4.28
C PRO A 192 -11.42 -8.71 -4.09
N THR A 193 -11.43 -10.03 -4.00
CA THR A 193 -12.66 -10.78 -3.70
C THR A 193 -12.60 -11.53 -2.37
N GLN A 194 -11.41 -11.76 -1.85
CA GLN A 194 -11.17 -12.42 -0.56
C GLN A 194 -9.89 -11.93 0.11
N VAL A 195 -9.62 -12.43 1.31
CA VAL A 195 -8.31 -12.42 1.96
C VAL A 195 -8.08 -13.84 2.50
N ALA A 196 -7.27 -14.63 1.80
CA ALA A 196 -6.96 -16.01 2.16
C ALA A 196 -5.44 -16.18 2.34
N VAL A 197 -4.98 -17.31 2.90
CA VAL A 197 -3.54 -17.62 2.94
C VAL A 197 -3.03 -17.78 1.50
N CYS A 198 -1.86 -17.19 1.21
CA CYS A 198 -1.17 -17.39 -0.06
C CYS A 198 -0.66 -18.85 -0.12
N ASP A 199 -1.41 -19.72 -0.81
CA ASP A 199 -1.06 -21.13 -1.05
C ASP A 199 -0.82 -21.36 -2.54
N SER A 200 0.17 -20.65 -3.09
CA SER A 200 0.54 -20.80 -4.49
C SER A 200 1.34 -22.08 -4.70
N ALA A 201 1.08 -22.81 -5.78
CA ALA A 201 1.84 -24.00 -6.17
C ALA A 201 3.21 -23.66 -6.81
N THR A 202 3.37 -22.42 -7.29
CA THR A 202 4.58 -21.91 -7.97
C THR A 202 4.93 -20.51 -7.47
N GLU A 203 6.14 -20.04 -7.74
CA GLU A 203 6.52 -18.67 -7.38
C GLU A 203 5.52 -17.65 -7.98
N PRO A 204 4.88 -16.80 -7.16
CA PRO A 204 3.93 -15.80 -7.63
C PRO A 204 4.55 -14.80 -8.61
N ASP A 205 3.83 -14.43 -9.66
CA ASP A 205 4.19 -13.29 -10.49
C ASP A 205 3.83 -11.98 -9.77
N TRP A 206 4.81 -11.38 -9.10
CA TRP A 206 4.67 -10.11 -8.38
C TRP A 206 4.34 -8.89 -9.25
N SER A 207 4.34 -9.04 -10.58
CA SER A 207 3.94 -7.99 -11.53
C SER A 207 2.49 -8.14 -12.00
N ASP A 208 1.90 -9.33 -11.83
CA ASP A 208 0.50 -9.61 -12.14
C ASP A 208 -0.32 -9.68 -10.85
N ILE A 209 -1.20 -8.70 -10.66
CA ILE A 209 -2.07 -8.60 -9.48
C ILE A 209 -3.01 -9.80 -9.29
N THR A 210 -3.22 -10.61 -10.33
CA THR A 210 -4.11 -11.78 -10.27
C THR A 210 -3.40 -13.04 -9.77
N ASP A 211 -2.07 -13.06 -9.81
CA ASP A 211 -1.22 -14.18 -9.36
C ASP A 211 -0.32 -13.80 -8.17
N ALA A 212 -0.16 -12.50 -7.89
CA ALA A 212 0.67 -12.01 -6.80
C ALA A 212 0.10 -12.33 -5.41
N CYS A 213 1.00 -12.43 -4.43
CA CYS A 213 0.65 -12.48 -3.01
C CYS A 213 0.88 -11.12 -2.32
N PHE A 214 0.12 -10.89 -1.25
CA PHE A 214 -0.01 -9.59 -0.60
C PHE A 214 0.36 -9.66 0.88
N VAL A 215 0.87 -8.57 1.42
CA VAL A 215 0.93 -8.35 2.87
C VAL A 215 -0.31 -7.58 3.28
N CYS A 216 -1.08 -8.10 4.23
CA CYS A 216 -2.30 -7.46 4.74
C CYS A 216 -2.13 -6.94 6.17
N ILE A 217 -2.85 -5.86 6.47
CA ILE A 217 -2.99 -5.25 7.80
C ILE A 217 -4.48 -5.24 8.16
N PRO A 218 -4.90 -5.76 9.33
CA PRO A 218 -4.07 -6.35 10.38
C PRO A 218 -3.39 -7.65 9.94
N GLU A 219 -2.25 -7.98 10.57
CA GLU A 219 -1.62 -9.29 10.40
C GLU A 219 -2.41 -10.29 11.25
N GLU A 220 -3.26 -11.08 10.60
CA GLU A 220 -3.93 -12.25 11.21
C GLU A 220 -3.13 -13.54 11.00
#